data_AF-A0AAV8YPB7-F1
#
_entry.id   AF-A0AAV8YPB7-F1
#
_cell.length_a   1.000
_cell.length_b   1.000
_cell.length_c   1.000
_cell.angle_alpha   90.00
_cell.angle_beta   90.00
_cell.angle_gamma   90.00
#
_symmetry.space_group_name_H-M   'P 1'
#
loop_
_entity.id
_entity.type
_entity.pdbx_description
1 polymer ?
#
loop_
_entity_poly.entity_id
_entity_poly.type
_entity_poly.pdbx_seq_one_letter_code
_entity_poly.pdbx_strand_id
1 'polypeptide(L)' 'MLSVQMEQRVKSTLKGTRFESVEAVKAKATEVLNQLTEADLQHCFQQWKSRMERRRDRQGEHIEGETVATVIGNE' A
#
# COMPACT_ATOMS: atom_id res chain seq x y z
N MET A 1 0.34 -2.87 11.19
CA MET A 1 1.54 -2.22 10.60
C MET A 1 1.81 -2.75 9.19
N LEU A 2 1.90 -4.08 8.98
CA LEU A 2 1.71 -4.71 7.65
C LEU A 2 0.32 -4.42 7.06
N SER A 3 -0.71 -4.45 7.91
CA SER A 3 -2.08 -4.06 7.57
C SER A 3 -2.20 -2.66 6.97
N VAL A 4 -1.40 -1.71 7.45
CA VAL A 4 -1.41 -0.31 6.95
C VAL A 4 -0.78 -0.25 5.56
N GLN A 5 0.29 -1.02 5.29
CA GLN A 5 0.94 -1.06 3.97
C GLN A 5 -0.01 -1.61 2.90
N MET A 6 -0.70 -2.69 3.24
CA MET A 6 -1.69 -3.31 2.36
C MET A 6 -2.89 -2.39 2.12
N GLU A 7 -3.37 -1.74 3.17
CA GLU A 7 -4.45 -0.76 3.08
C GLU A 7 -4.07 0.43 2.19
N GLN A 8 -2.83 0.93 2.28
CA GLN A 8 -2.34 1.99 1.40
C GLN A 8 -2.30 1.54 -0.06
N ARG A 9 -1.90 0.31 -0.34
CA ARG A 9 -1.91 -0.22 -1.70
C ARG A 9 -3.33 -0.28 -2.26
N VAL A 10 -4.27 -0.89 -1.52
CA VAL A 10 -5.68 -0.95 -1.92
C VAL A 10 -6.25 0.46 -2.10
N LYS A 11 -6.03 1.37 -1.14
CA LYS A 11 -6.45 2.77 -1.25
C LYS A 11 -5.86 3.48 -2.46
N SER A 12 -4.59 3.24 -2.79
CA SER A 12 -3.94 3.83 -3.97
C SER A 12 -4.55 3.33 -5.28
N THR A 13 -4.91 2.04 -5.37
CA THR A 13 -5.57 1.45 -6.53
C THR A 13 -7.01 1.93 -6.70
N LEU A 14 -7.71 2.17 -5.59
CA LEU A 14 -9.09 2.68 -5.61
C LEU A 14 -9.16 4.20 -5.80
N LYS A 15 -8.06 4.92 -5.57
CA LYS A 15 -8.00 6.38 -5.69
C LYS A 15 -8.29 6.81 -7.12
N GLY A 16 -9.09 7.88 -7.28
CA GLY A 16 -9.45 8.43 -8.59
C GLY A 16 -10.61 7.69 -9.28
N THR A 17 -11.08 6.56 -8.74
CA THR A 17 -12.27 5.88 -9.24
C THR A 17 -13.49 6.32 -8.43
N ARG A 18 -14.55 6.79 -9.11
CA ARG A 18 -15.83 7.09 -8.48
C ARG A 18 -16.66 5.80 -8.40
N PHE A 19 -17.07 5.45 -7.20
CA PHE A 19 -17.94 4.28 -6.96
C PHE A 19 -19.35 4.76 -6.62
N GLU A 20 -20.35 4.05 -7.14
CA GLU A 20 -21.76 4.37 -6.92
C GLU A 20 -22.29 3.81 -5.59
N SER A 21 -21.63 2.79 -5.04
CA SER A 21 -22.04 2.12 -3.80
C SER A 21 -20.85 1.62 -2.99
N VAL A 22 -21.09 1.38 -1.71
CA VAL A 22 -20.09 0.79 -0.80
C VAL A 22 -19.78 -0.66 -1.21
N GLU A 23 -20.76 -1.36 -1.75
CA GLU A 23 -20.64 -2.73 -2.25
C GLU A 23 -19.66 -2.80 -3.42
N ALA A 24 -19.70 -1.82 -4.34
CA ALA A 24 -18.75 -1.72 -5.44
C ALA A 24 -17.32 -1.47 -4.95
N VAL A 25 -17.15 -0.64 -3.91
CA VAL A 25 -15.85 -0.43 -3.27
C VAL A 25 -15.32 -1.72 -2.66
N LYS A 26 -16.16 -2.44 -1.91
CA LYS A 26 -15.79 -3.72 -1.28
C LYS A 26 -15.41 -4.76 -2.33
N ALA A 27 -16.21 -4.91 -3.38
CA ALA A 27 -15.95 -5.85 -4.47
C ALA A 27 -14.60 -5.56 -5.14
N LYS A 28 -14.33 -4.28 -5.46
CA LYS A 28 -13.06 -3.89 -6.08
C LYS A 28 -11.87 -4.08 -5.14
N ALA A 29 -12.04 -3.77 -3.85
CA ALA A 29 -11.01 -4.03 -2.84
C ALA A 29 -10.70 -5.53 -2.74
N THR A 30 -11.72 -6.39 -2.72
CA THR A 30 -11.56 -7.86 -2.70
C THR A 30 -10.86 -8.37 -3.96
N GLU A 31 -11.21 -7.84 -5.13
CA GLU A 31 -10.54 -8.18 -6.38
C GLU A 31 -9.05 -7.85 -6.33
N VAL A 32 -8.70 -6.65 -5.87
CA VAL A 32 -7.29 -6.21 -5.71
C VAL A 32 -6.54 -7.12 -4.73
N LEU A 33 -7.18 -7.53 -3.64
CA LEU A 33 -6.57 -8.44 -2.67
C LEU A 33 -6.36 -9.86 -3.25
N ASN A 34 -7.31 -10.36 -4.05
CA ASN A 34 -7.21 -11.68 -4.68
C ASN A 34 -6.16 -11.73 -5.80
N GLN A 35 -5.83 -10.60 -6.41
CA GLN A 35 -4.78 -10.50 -7.44
C GLN A 35 -3.37 -10.42 -6.85
N LEU A 36 -3.22 -10.32 -5.53
CA LEU A 36 -1.91 -10.24 -4.90
C LEU A 36 -1.14 -11.54 -5.07
N THR A 37 0.09 -11.42 -5.55
CA THR A 37 1.01 -12.54 -5.63
C THR A 37 1.79 -12.72 -4.32
N GLU A 38 2.46 -13.85 -4.17
CA GLU A 38 3.38 -14.04 -3.04
C GLU A 38 4.50 -12.98 -3.04
N ALA A 39 5.02 -12.63 -4.21
CA ALA A 39 6.06 -11.60 -4.37
C ALA A 39 5.58 -10.23 -3.87
N ASP A 40 4.32 -9.89 -4.11
CA ASP A 40 3.70 -8.66 -3.60
C ASP A 40 3.65 -8.60 -2.08
N LEU A 41 3.32 -9.74 -1.45
CA LEU A 41 3.29 -9.88 0.00
C LEU A 41 4.69 -9.82 0.60
N GLN A 42 5.65 -10.51 -0.02
CA GLN A 42 7.06 -10.46 0.38
C GLN A 42 7.63 -9.04 0.26
N HIS A 43 7.33 -8.33 -0.83
CA HIS A 43 7.75 -6.95 -1.01
C HIS A 43 7.17 -6.02 0.06
N CYS A 44 5.87 -6.15 0.37
CA CYS A 44 5.25 -5.43 1.49
C CYS A 44 5.97 -5.72 2.83
N PHE A 45 6.36 -6.98 3.05
CA PHE A 45 7.08 -7.40 4.24
C PHE A 45 8.49 -6.81 4.34
N GLN A 46 9.24 -6.76 3.23
CA GLN A 46 10.56 -6.15 3.20
C GLN A 46 10.51 -4.64 3.42
N GLN A 47 9.54 -3.94 2.82
CA GLN A 47 9.35 -2.51 3.10
C GLN A 47 8.98 -2.27 4.56
N TRP A 48 8.10 -3.09 5.13
CA TRP A 48 7.77 -3.02 6.54
C TRP A 48 9.02 -3.20 7.43
N LYS A 49 9.85 -4.21 7.13
CA LYS A 49 11.11 -4.46 7.84
C LYS A 49 12.06 -3.26 7.76
N SER A 50 12.22 -2.70 6.57
CA SER A 50 13.06 -1.52 6.33
C SER A 50 12.56 -0.27 7.08
N ARG A 51 11.24 -0.10 7.23
CA ARG A 51 10.65 0.98 8.06
C ARG A 51 10.91 0.76 9.54
N MET A 52 10.84 -0.49 10.01
CA MET A 52 11.12 -0.83 11.41
C MET A 52 12.58 -0.61 11.77
N GLU A 53 13.50 -1.00 10.89
CA GLU A 53 14.94 -0.75 11.06
C GLU A 53 15.24 0.75 11.12
N ARG A 54 14.67 1.54 10.19
CA ARG A 54 14.81 3.01 10.24
C ARG A 54 14.23 3.63 11.51
N ARG A 55 13.09 3.13 12.04
CA ARG A 55 12.53 3.60 13.32
C ARG A 55 13.43 3.28 14.51
N ARG A 56 14.06 2.09 14.53
CA ARG A 56 15.03 1.70 15.55
C ARG A 56 16.21 2.66 15.56
N ASP A 57 16.72 3.00 14.39
CA ASP A 57 17.94 3.82 14.26
C ASP A 57 17.69 5.31 14.55
N ARG A 58 16.42 5.78 14.48
CA ARG A 58 16.02 7.19 14.75
C ARG A 58 15.34 7.43 16.11
N GLN A 59 15.44 6.50 17.06
CA GLN A 59 14.88 6.65 18.43
C GLN A 59 13.43 7.19 18.49
N GLY A 60 12.57 6.82 17.54
CA GLY A 60 11.15 7.21 17.56
C GLY A 60 10.76 8.49 16.82
N GLU A 61 11.65 9.09 16.02
CA GLU A 61 11.29 10.17 15.12
C GLU A 61 10.33 9.70 14.00
N HIS A 62 9.31 10.52 13.67
CA HIS A 62 8.34 10.22 12.62
C HIS A 62 9.02 10.26 11.24
N ILE A 63 9.03 9.11 10.55
CA ILE A 63 9.59 9.00 9.19
C ILE A 63 8.46 9.20 8.19
N GLU A 64 8.40 10.37 7.55
CA GLU A 64 7.52 10.62 6.41
C GLU A 64 7.96 9.79 5.19
N GLY A 65 6.95 9.21 4.52
CA GLY A 65 6.95 9.00 3.07
C GLY A 65 7.86 7.91 2.51
N GLU A 66 7.31 6.71 2.29
CA GLU A 66 7.50 6.13 0.96
C GLU A 66 6.27 6.52 0.15
N THR A 67 6.40 7.63 -0.58
CA THR A 67 5.54 7.89 -1.72
C THR A 67 5.72 6.70 -2.65
N VAL A 68 4.67 5.88 -2.83
CA VAL A 68 4.57 5.02 -4.00
C VAL A 68 4.57 5.97 -5.18
N ALA A 69 5.75 6.24 -5.73
CA ALA A 69 5.90 6.90 -7.00
C ALA A 69 5.25 5.95 -8.00
N THR A 70 3.97 6.18 -8.27
CA THR A 70 3.38 5.80 -9.54
C THR A 70 4.26 6.49 -10.58
N VAL A 71 5.15 5.73 -11.22
CA VAL A 71 5.68 6.09 -12.52
C VAL A 71 4.46 6.12 -13.44
N ILE A 72 3.76 7.25 -13.44
CA ILE A 72 2.97 7.66 -14.59
C ILE A 72 4.04 8.08 -15.59
N GLY A 73 4.40 7.15 -16.47
CA GLY A 73 5.04 7.50 -17.72
C GLY A 73 4.09 8.46 -18.42
N ASN A 74 4.44 9.74 -18.41
CA ASN A 74 3.93 10.70 -19.37
C ASN A 74 4.95 10.72 -20.51
N GLU A 75 4.47 10.29 -21.67
CA GLU A 75 5.04 10.43 -23.02
C GLU A 75 6.37 9.73 -23.35
#